data_AF-A0A2Z5TMF3-F1
#
_entry.id   AF-A0A2Z5TMF3-F1
#
_cell.length_a   1.000
_cell.length_b   1.000
_cell.length_c   1.000
_cell.angle_alpha   90.00
_cell.angle_beta   90.00
_cell.angle_gamma   90.00
#
_symmetry.space_group_name_H-M   'P 1'
#
loop_
_entity.id
_entity.type
_entity.pdbx_description
1 polymer ?
#
loop_
_entity_poly.entity_id
_entity_poly.type
_entity_poly.pdbx_seq_one_letter_code
_entity_poly.pdbx_strand_id
1 'polypeptide(L)'
;MIASLPNYDCDIDVTFEDDYHKEMNYPLAYESNLHRIFEFIETQDIKNGVDTYLTDENNLAFRAFGQHYMANGKDGLLTTLITVKSFGEGRSPIDMSKVFPPLTQALEKELSV
;
A
#
# COMPACT_ATOMS: atom_id res chain seq x y z
N MET A 1 -9.16 -9.02 -8.25
CA MET A 1 -9.48 -7.65 -7.78
C MET A 1 -9.46 -7.69 -6.25
N ILE A 2 -9.06 -6.64 -5.52
CA ILE A 2 -8.97 -6.72 -4.04
C ILE A 2 -10.30 -7.16 -3.39
N ALA A 3 -11.43 -6.67 -3.90
CA ALA A 3 -12.76 -7.05 -3.43
C ALA A 3 -13.13 -8.54 -3.64
N SER A 4 -12.39 -9.28 -4.48
CA SER A 4 -12.59 -10.72 -4.69
C SER A 4 -11.75 -11.58 -3.74
N LEU A 5 -10.88 -10.97 -2.93
CA LEU A 5 -10.10 -11.68 -1.92
C LEU A 5 -10.91 -11.83 -0.63
N PRO A 6 -10.57 -12.78 0.26
CA PRO A 6 -11.08 -12.78 1.63
C PRO A 6 -10.84 -11.42 2.29
N ASN A 7 -11.77 -10.99 3.13
CA ASN A 7 -11.64 -9.73 3.87
C ASN A 7 -10.69 -9.93 5.06
N TYR A 8 -9.39 -10.02 4.79
CA TYR A 8 -8.36 -10.25 5.80
C TYR A 8 -8.37 -9.13 6.85
N ASP A 9 -8.16 -9.50 8.12
CA ASP A 9 -7.75 -8.54 9.15
C ASP A 9 -6.42 -7.93 8.72
N CYS A 10 -6.24 -6.63 8.94
CA CYS A 10 -5.08 -5.89 8.47
C CYS A 10 -4.55 -4.92 9.51
N ASP A 11 -3.22 -4.87 9.63
CA ASP A 11 -2.52 -3.72 10.19
C ASP A 11 -2.08 -2.83 9.02
N ILE A 12 -2.48 -1.56 9.05
CA ILE A 12 -2.19 -0.57 8.02
C ILE A 12 -1.22 0.46 8.60
N ASP A 13 -0.02 0.50 8.03
CA ASP A 13 1.02 1.47 8.38
C ASP A 13 1.07 2.58 7.33
N VAL A 14 1.02 3.84 7.76
CA VAL A 14 1.16 5.02 6.91
C VAL A 14 2.44 5.75 7.25
N THR A 15 3.25 6.00 6.22
CA THR A 15 4.53 6.71 6.34
C THR A 15 4.65 7.79 5.28
N PHE A 16 5.39 8.84 5.60
CA PHE A 16 5.74 9.90 4.66
C PHE A 16 7.15 9.65 4.13
N GLU A 17 7.29 9.67 2.81
CA GLU A 17 8.57 9.45 2.13
C GLU A 17 9.29 10.76 1.80
N ASP A 18 8.58 11.89 1.72
CA ASP A 18 9.19 13.19 1.46
C ASP A 18 9.80 13.83 2.73
N ASP A 19 10.92 14.53 2.55
CA ASP A 19 11.74 15.06 3.66
C ASP A 19 10.93 15.95 4.62
N TYR A 20 10.06 16.82 4.10
CA TYR A 20 9.34 17.78 4.93
C TYR A 20 8.27 17.09 5.79
N HIS A 21 7.41 16.28 5.19
CA HIS A 21 6.34 15.63 5.94
C HIS A 21 6.85 14.50 6.82
N LYS A 22 7.96 13.86 6.46
CA LYS A 22 8.62 12.86 7.29
C LYS A 22 9.19 13.44 8.58
N GLU A 23 9.67 14.67 8.56
CA GLU A 23 10.11 15.38 9.76
C GLU A 23 8.93 15.91 10.61
N MET A 24 7.84 16.31 9.96
CA MET A 24 6.69 16.95 10.62
C MET A 24 5.66 15.97 11.17
N ASN A 25 5.64 14.73 10.69
CA ASN A 25 4.60 13.75 11.04
C ASN A 25 5.20 12.47 11.60
N TYR A 26 4.40 11.79 12.41
CA TYR A 26 4.71 10.45 12.89
C TYR A 26 4.03 9.41 11.99
N PRO A 27 4.65 8.24 11.78
CA PRO A 27 3.96 7.11 11.18
C PRO A 27 2.67 6.78 11.94
N LEU A 28 1.61 6.47 11.20
CA LEU A 28 0.31 6.13 11.76
C LEU A 28 0.03 4.65 11.53
N ALA A 29 -0.48 3.95 12.54
CA ALA A 29 -0.85 2.55 12.46
C ALA A 29 -2.32 2.37 12.78
N TYR A 30 -3.02 1.60 11.95
CA TYR A 30 -4.46 1.36 12.08
C TYR A 30 -4.77 -0.13 11.97
N GLU A 31 -5.62 -0.65 12.87
CA GLU A 31 -6.24 -1.96 12.70
C GLU A 31 -7.51 -1.80 11.85
N SER A 32 -7.62 -2.59 10.78
CA SER A 32 -8.75 -2.55 9.84
C SER A 32 -8.87 -3.89 9.09
N ASN A 33 -9.53 -3.87 7.94
CA ASN A 33 -9.74 -5.03 7.09
C ASN A 33 -9.49 -4.67 5.62
N LEU A 34 -9.04 -5.65 4.83
CA LEU A 34 -8.56 -5.44 3.47
C LEU A 34 -9.58 -4.74 2.57
N HIS A 35 -10.88 -5.05 2.68
CA HIS A 35 -11.91 -4.46 1.82
C HIS A 35 -12.12 -2.96 2.04
N ARG A 36 -11.64 -2.41 3.16
CA ARG A 36 -11.72 -0.97 3.47
C ARG A 36 -10.51 -0.18 2.99
N ILE A 37 -9.55 -0.82 2.32
CA ILE A 37 -8.31 -0.16 1.94
C ILE A 37 -8.52 1.01 0.98
N PHE A 38 -9.50 0.93 0.08
CA PHE A 38 -9.80 2.03 -0.84
C PHE A 38 -10.39 3.24 -0.11
N GLU A 39 -11.30 3.02 0.86
CA GLU A 39 -11.79 4.09 1.73
C GLU A 39 -10.62 4.79 2.44
N PHE A 40 -9.64 3.99 2.90
CA PHE A 40 -8.47 4.52 3.58
C PHE A 40 -7.57 5.34 2.65
N ILE A 41 -7.28 4.82 1.45
CA ILE A 41 -6.49 5.52 0.42
C ILE A 41 -7.16 6.85 0.06
N GLU A 42 -8.48 6.87 -0.10
CA GLU A 42 -9.25 8.08 -0.40
C GLU A 42 -9.17 9.18 0.67
N THR A 43 -8.80 8.84 1.91
CA THR A 43 -8.54 9.86 2.95
C THR A 43 -7.19 10.56 2.82
N GLN A 44 -6.28 10.03 2.01
CA GLN A 44 -4.95 10.59 1.81
C GLN A 44 -5.00 11.68 0.71
N ASP A 45 -4.04 12.60 0.73
CA ASP A 45 -3.92 13.58 -0.36
C ASP A 45 -3.39 12.87 -1.61
N ILE A 46 -4.29 12.60 -2.56
CA ILE A 46 -3.98 11.99 -3.86
C ILE A 46 -4.36 12.96 -4.95
N LYS A 47 -3.36 13.45 -5.68
CA LYS A 47 -3.56 14.34 -6.84
C LYS A 47 -2.94 13.80 -8.11
N ASN A 48 -1.88 13.00 -7.96
CA ASN A 48 -1.06 12.52 -9.07
C ASN A 48 -1.13 10.98 -9.21
N GLY A 49 -2.14 10.35 -8.61
CA GLY A 49 -2.36 8.91 -8.70
C GLY A 49 -1.72 8.10 -7.58
N VAL A 50 -1.79 6.78 -7.73
CA VAL A 50 -1.31 5.80 -6.75
C VAL A 50 -0.62 4.65 -7.47
N ASP A 51 0.60 4.33 -7.05
CA ASP A 51 1.26 3.09 -7.44
C ASP A 51 0.84 1.97 -6.48
N THR A 52 0.54 0.79 -7.02
CA THR A 52 0.22 -0.41 -6.22
C THR A 52 1.25 -1.50 -6.50
N TYR A 53 1.88 -2.03 -5.46
CA TYR A 53 2.92 -3.05 -5.58
C TYR A 53 3.04 -3.90 -4.31
N LEU A 54 3.86 -4.96 -4.36
CA LEU A 54 4.22 -5.74 -3.18
C LEU A 54 5.57 -5.27 -2.64
N THR A 55 5.69 -5.12 -1.33
CA THR A 55 6.97 -4.81 -0.67
C THR A 55 7.92 -6.01 -0.76
N ASP A 56 9.19 -5.80 -0.41
CA ASP A 56 10.20 -6.88 -0.32
C ASP A 56 9.83 -7.96 0.73
N GLU A 57 8.93 -7.62 1.65
CA GLU A 57 8.37 -8.53 2.67
C GLU A 57 7.06 -9.19 2.20
N ASN A 58 6.70 -9.03 0.93
CA ASN A 58 5.47 -9.52 0.31
C ASN A 58 4.17 -8.97 0.94
N ASN A 59 4.21 -7.73 1.46
CA ASN A 59 3.00 -7.02 1.90
C ASN A 59 2.43 -6.19 0.75
N LEU A 60 1.11 -5.97 0.72
CA LEU A 60 0.50 -5.08 -0.26
C LEU A 60 0.80 -3.63 0.11
N ALA A 61 1.23 -2.81 -0.85
CA ALA A 61 1.56 -1.41 -0.63
C ALA A 61 0.94 -0.50 -1.69
N PHE A 62 0.58 0.71 -1.23
CA PHE A 62 0.08 1.80 -2.06
C PHE A 62 0.93 3.03 -1.81
N ARG A 63 1.59 3.54 -2.86
CA ARG A 63 2.30 4.80 -2.81
C ARG A 63 1.43 5.87 -3.45
N ALA A 64 0.90 6.77 -2.62
CA ALA A 64 0.07 7.88 -3.02
C ALA A 64 0.91 9.13 -3.29
N PHE A 65 0.64 9.79 -4.41
CA PHE A 65 1.29 11.04 -4.80
C PHE A 65 0.31 12.20 -4.67
N GLY A 66 0.54 13.04 -3.67
CA GLY A 66 -0.29 14.18 -3.31
C GLY A 66 0.12 15.47 -4.01
N GLN A 67 -0.10 16.58 -3.33
CA GLN A 67 0.19 17.92 -3.85
C GLN A 67 1.71 18.21 -3.93
N HIS A 68 2.10 18.93 -4.98
CA HIS A 68 3.39 19.63 -5.03
C HIS A 68 3.41 20.79 -4.04
N TYR A 69 4.53 20.92 -3.33
CA TYR A 69 4.72 21.99 -2.36
C TYR A 69 6.12 22.59 -2.47
N MET A 70 6.29 23.78 -1.90
CA MET A 70 7.59 24.41 -1.74
C MET A 70 7.81 24.70 -0.27
N ALA A 71 8.86 24.14 0.32
CA ALA A 71 9.22 24.33 1.71
C ALA A 71 10.73 24.56 1.83
N ASN A 72 11.15 25.54 2.63
CA ASN A 72 12.57 25.88 2.83
C ASN A 72 13.35 26.12 1.51
N GLY A 73 12.68 26.69 0.50
CA GLY A 73 13.28 26.94 -0.82
C GLY A 73 13.51 25.68 -1.68
N LYS A 74 12.95 24.53 -1.29
CA LYS A 74 12.98 23.29 -2.06
C LYS A 74 11.58 22.94 -2.54
N ASP A 75 11.48 22.55 -3.81
CA ASP A 75 10.29 21.89 -4.33
C ASP A 75 10.22 20.45 -3.81
N GLY A 76 9.02 20.01 -3.49
CA GLY A 76 8.73 18.66 -3.04
C GLY A 76 7.39 18.17 -3.58
N LEU A 77 7.18 16.87 -3.43
CA LEU A 77 5.92 16.20 -3.75
C LEU A 77 5.53 15.38 -2.53
N LEU A 78 4.35 15.65 -1.96
CA LEU A 78 3.83 14.86 -0.86
C LEU A 78 3.72 13.41 -1.32
N THR A 79 4.49 12.53 -0.69
CA THR A 79 4.55 11.11 -1.06
C THR A 79 4.27 10.28 0.19
N THR A 80 3.17 9.56 0.17
CA THR A 80 2.70 8.75 1.29
C THR A 80 2.72 7.29 0.91
N LEU A 81 3.40 6.47 1.71
CA LEU A 81 3.43 5.02 1.58
C LEU A 81 2.49 4.39 2.61
N ILE A 82 1.51 3.65 2.11
CA ILE A 82 0.53 2.89 2.87
C ILE A 82 0.88 1.41 2.71
N THR A 83 1.29 0.75 3.79
CA THR A 83 1.62 -0.68 3.80
C THR A 83 0.52 -1.46 4.51
N VAL A 84 0.02 -2.51 3.88
CA VAL A 84 -1.05 -3.36 4.38
C VAL A 84 -0.51 -4.74 4.71
N LYS A 85 -0.38 -5.03 6.01
CA LYS A 85 -0.05 -6.35 6.52
C LYS A 85 -1.35 -7.11 6.75
N SER A 86 -1.61 -8.13 5.93
CA SER A 86 -2.85 -8.91 6.02
C SER A 86 -2.64 -10.18 6.84
N PHE A 87 -3.67 -10.58 7.57
CA PHE A 87 -3.65 -11.72 8.45
C PHE A 87 -4.82 -12.67 8.21
N GLY A 88 -4.53 -13.97 8.28
CA GLY A 88 -5.50 -15.05 8.25
C GLY A 88 -5.92 -15.48 9.66
N GLU A 89 -6.48 -16.68 9.76
CA GLU A 89 -6.92 -17.27 11.03
C GLU A 89 -5.77 -17.28 12.06
N GLY A 90 -6.09 -16.89 13.30
CA GLY A 90 -5.12 -16.80 14.39
C GLY A 90 -4.06 -15.71 14.22
N ARG A 91 -4.31 -14.68 13.40
CA ARG A 91 -3.35 -13.60 13.06
C ARG A 91 -2.08 -14.12 12.36
N SER A 92 -2.21 -15.23 11.62
CA SER A 92 -1.12 -15.73 10.77
C SER A 92 -0.88 -14.78 9.60
N PRO A 93 0.37 -14.34 9.32
CA PRO A 93 0.64 -13.38 8.25
C PRO A 93 0.35 -13.99 6.87
N ILE A 94 -0.27 -13.20 6.00
CA ILE A 94 -0.58 -13.57 4.61
C ILE A 94 0.54 -13.06 3.70
N ASP A 95 1.15 -14.00 2.98
CA ASP A 95 2.14 -13.72 1.94
C ASP A 95 1.41 -13.32 0.64
N MET A 96 1.37 -12.02 0.35
CA MET A 96 0.58 -11.50 -0.79
C MET A 96 1.17 -11.87 -2.14
N SER A 97 2.43 -12.32 -2.22
CA SER A 97 3.02 -12.81 -3.48
C SER A 97 2.31 -14.08 -3.99
N LYS A 98 1.73 -14.87 -3.08
CA LYS A 98 0.92 -16.05 -3.40
C LYS A 98 -0.51 -15.70 -3.82
N VAL A 99 -0.97 -14.52 -3.41
CA VAL A 99 -2.31 -13.99 -3.71
C VAL A 99 -2.30 -13.24 -5.04
N PHE A 100 -1.27 -12.43 -5.27
CA PHE A 100 -1.00 -11.69 -6.49
C PHE A 100 0.26 -12.25 -7.15
N PRO A 101 0.16 -13.42 -7.82
CA PRO A 101 1.30 -13.99 -8.50
C PRO A 101 1.82 -13.02 -9.57
N PRO A 102 3.15 -12.95 -9.79
CA PRO A 102 3.72 -12.14 -10.85
C PRO A 102 3.09 -12.50 -12.20
N LEU A 103 2.90 -11.51 -13.07
CA LEU A 103 2.34 -11.73 -14.41
C LEU A 103 3.15 -12.76 -15.22
N THR A 104 4.47 -12.81 -15.03
CA THR A 104 5.34 -13.82 -15.64
C THR A 104 4.95 -15.24 -15.26
N GLN A 105 4.68 -15.49 -13.97
CA GLN A 105 4.31 -16.81 -13.48
C GLN A 105 2.88 -17.19 -13.90
N ALA A 106 1.97 -16.20 -14.00
CA ALA A 106 0.63 -16.41 -14.55
C ALA A 106 0.67 -16.79 -16.04
N LEU A 107 1.49 -16.09 -16.83
CA LEU A 107 1.69 -16.35 -18.27
C LEU A 107 2.31 -17.73 -18.52
N GLU A 108 3.34 -18.13 -17.77
CA GLU A 108 3.96 -19.45 -17.89
C GLU A 108 2.95 -20.59 -17.63
N LYS A 109 2.06 -20.40 -16.65
CA LYS A 109 1.00 -21.37 -16.34
C LYS A 109 -0.03 -21.48 -17.46
N GLU A 110 -0.40 -20.37 -18.09
CA GLU A 110 -1.33 -20.36 -19.23
C GLU A 110 -0.70 -20.97 -20.50
N LEU A 111 0.60 -20.79 -20.69
CA LEU A 111 1.35 -21.35 -21.83
C LEU A 111 1.71 -22.83 -21.67
N SER A 112 1.57 -23.40 -20.46
CA SER A 112 1.86 -24.81 -20.15
C SER A 112 0.65 -25.74 -20.32
N VAL A 113 -0.44 -25.26 -20.95
CA VAL A 113 -1.69 -25.99 -21.21
C VAL A 113 -1.75 -26.51 -22.63
#